data_AF-A0A3M2CBU4-F1
#
_entry.id   AF-A0A3M2CBU4-F1
#
_cell.length_a   1.000
_cell.length_b   1.000
_cell.length_c   1.000
_cell.angle_alpha   90.00
_cell.angle_beta   90.00
_cell.angle_gamma   90.00
#
_symmetry.space_group_name_H-M   'P 1'
#
loop_
_entity.id
_entity.type
_entity.pdbx_description
1 polymer ?
#
loop_
_entity_poly.entity_id
_entity_poly.type
_entity_poly.pdbx_seq_one_letter_code
_entity_poly.pdbx_strand_id
1 'polypeptide(L)'
;MDLTGGQPYVAGAGAFLVICGDTRRHRLVARRRGEPYDARLEAFLLAVVDATLFAQNLVLAMESMGYGACYIGGLRNNPAEVARLLDIPAGVYPLYGLCLGRPAQDPLPRPRLDPRAVLFDDRYPDDDTMLAFIDEYDARYERYLERRGAEPRPWSAIMAEKFREPRRPDLARFYSAQGADLT
;
A
#
# COMPACT_ATOMS: atom_id res chain seq x y z
N MET A 1 -3.21 -20.53 8.73
CA MET A 1 -3.13 -20.24 7.28
C MET A 1 -2.41 -18.92 7.12
N ASP A 2 -1.38 -18.87 6.28
CA ASP A 2 -0.64 -17.63 6.03
C ASP A 2 -1.27 -16.88 4.85
N LEU A 3 -1.89 -15.73 5.13
CA LEU A 3 -2.56 -14.90 4.13
C LEU A 3 -1.72 -13.71 3.66
N THR A 4 -0.54 -13.52 4.26
CA THR A 4 0.32 -12.36 4.01
C THR A 4 1.58 -12.71 3.24
N GLY A 5 1.83 -14.00 2.97
CA GLY A 5 2.94 -14.44 2.12
C GLY A 5 4.23 -14.70 2.88
N GLY A 6 4.15 -15.32 4.07
CA GLY A 6 5.34 -15.80 4.79
C GLY A 6 6.01 -14.76 5.66
N GLN A 7 5.39 -13.59 5.88
CA GLN A 7 6.07 -12.45 6.50
C GLN A 7 6.16 -12.63 8.02
N PRO A 8 7.35 -12.97 8.59
CA PRO A 8 7.46 -13.37 10.00
C PRO A 8 7.12 -12.25 10.98
N TYR A 9 7.35 -11.00 10.58
CA TYR A 9 7.01 -9.81 11.38
C TYR A 9 5.50 -9.59 11.55
N VAL A 10 4.64 -10.21 10.73
CA VAL A 10 3.19 -10.17 10.95
C VAL A 10 2.81 -10.93 12.21
N ALA A 11 3.39 -12.13 12.42
CA ALA A 11 3.13 -12.96 13.59
C ALA A 11 3.78 -12.40 14.88
N GLY A 12 4.90 -11.69 14.73
CA GLY A 12 5.64 -11.09 15.85
C GLY A 12 5.24 -9.65 16.20
N ALA A 13 4.31 -9.02 15.46
CA ALA A 13 3.89 -7.66 15.72
C ALA A 13 3.12 -7.55 17.05
N GLY A 14 3.25 -6.41 17.75
CA GLY A 14 2.46 -6.15 18.96
C GLY A 14 0.97 -5.95 18.66
N ALA A 15 0.66 -5.42 17.48
CA ALA A 15 -0.68 -5.39 16.91
C ALA A 15 -0.61 -5.50 15.39
N PHE A 16 -1.63 -6.12 14.80
CA PHE A 16 -1.82 -6.18 13.35
C PHE A 16 -3.19 -5.61 13.00
N LEU A 17 -3.20 -4.52 12.23
CA LEU A 17 -4.41 -3.86 11.77
C LEU A 17 -4.65 -4.22 10.30
N VAL A 18 -5.91 -4.41 9.92
CA VAL A 18 -6.32 -4.46 8.51
C VAL A 18 -6.99 -3.14 8.17
N ILE A 19 -6.33 -2.37 7.30
CA ILE A 19 -6.81 -1.07 6.86
C ILE A 19 -7.77 -1.28 5.69
N CYS A 20 -9.00 -0.79 5.85
CA CYS A 20 -10.07 -0.97 4.88
C CYS A 20 -10.59 0.37 4.37
N GLY A 21 -10.86 0.44 3.06
CA GLY A 21 -11.78 1.44 2.52
C GLY A 21 -13.22 1.03 2.84
N ASP A 22 -14.08 1.95 3.24
CA ASP A 22 -15.46 1.64 3.67
C ASP A 22 -16.47 2.59 3.01
N THR A 23 -17.14 2.09 1.98
CA THR A 23 -18.31 2.72 1.36
C THR A 23 -19.62 2.16 1.90
N ARG A 24 -19.59 1.08 2.70
CA ARG A 24 -20.77 0.45 3.27
C ARG A 24 -21.58 1.44 4.09
N ARG A 25 -20.92 2.28 4.90
CA ARG A 25 -21.61 3.33 5.66
C ARG A 25 -22.39 4.29 4.76
N HIS A 26 -21.82 4.72 3.64
CA HIS A 26 -22.51 5.58 2.67
C HIS A 26 -23.69 4.87 1.99
N ARG A 27 -23.52 3.60 1.62
CA ARG A 27 -24.59 2.75 1.06
C ARG A 27 -25.76 2.59 2.03
N LEU A 28 -25.48 2.43 3.32
CA LEU A 28 -26.51 2.34 4.36
C LEU A 28 -27.31 3.63 4.46
N VAL A 29 -26.64 4.79 4.40
CA VAL A 29 -27.28 6.11 4.45
C VAL A 29 -28.16 6.34 3.22
N ALA A 30 -27.63 6.09 2.01
CA ALA A 30 -28.40 6.20 0.76
C ALA A 30 -29.65 5.31 0.80
N ARG A 31 -29.48 4.04 1.16
CA ARG A 31 -30.61 3.09 1.30
C ARG A 31 -31.64 3.56 2.32
N ARG A 32 -31.20 4.07 3.48
CA ARG A 32 -32.12 4.58 4.53
C ARG A 32 -32.96 5.77 4.03
N ARG A 33 -32.43 6.54 3.08
CA ARG A 33 -33.12 7.68 2.48
C ARG A 33 -33.92 7.31 1.21
N GLY A 34 -33.82 6.06 0.74
CA GLY A 34 -34.42 5.65 -0.53
C GLY A 34 -33.70 6.23 -1.76
N GLU A 35 -32.44 6.67 -1.60
CA GLU A 35 -31.65 7.30 -2.66
C GLU A 35 -30.72 6.29 -3.33
N PRO A 36 -30.40 6.46 -4.63
CA PRO A 36 -29.38 5.67 -5.29
C PRO A 36 -28.00 5.92 -4.68
N TYR A 37 -27.13 4.92 -4.77
CA TYR A 37 -25.72 5.05 -4.40
C TYR A 37 -24.84 4.81 -5.62
N ASP A 38 -24.01 5.79 -5.94
CA ASP A 38 -23.02 5.69 -7.01
C ASP A 38 -21.77 4.95 -6.51
N ALA A 39 -21.58 3.72 -6.99
CA ALA A 39 -20.48 2.84 -6.58
C ALA A 39 -19.31 2.81 -7.59
N ARG A 40 -19.33 3.70 -8.60
CA ARG A 40 -18.29 3.81 -9.63
C ARG A 40 -16.92 4.11 -9.03
N LEU A 41 -15.89 4.03 -9.88
CA LEU A 41 -14.47 4.11 -9.51
C LEU A 41 -14.16 5.25 -8.53
N GLU A 42 -14.81 6.41 -8.67
CA GLU A 42 -14.67 7.53 -7.75
C GLU A 42 -14.93 7.15 -6.28
N ALA A 43 -16.01 6.42 -6.00
CA ALA A 43 -16.33 5.97 -4.64
C ALA A 43 -15.26 5.03 -4.08
N PHE A 44 -14.67 4.19 -4.94
CA PHE A 44 -13.57 3.30 -4.55
C PHE A 44 -12.29 4.09 -4.28
N LEU A 45 -11.93 5.06 -5.14
CA LEU A 45 -10.76 5.91 -4.97
C LEU A 45 -10.85 6.75 -3.68
N LEU A 46 -12.01 7.36 -3.40
CA LEU A 46 -12.25 8.09 -2.14
C LEU A 46 -12.01 7.18 -0.93
N ALA A 47 -12.57 5.97 -0.94
CA ALA A 47 -12.38 5.03 0.15
C ALA A 47 -10.92 4.59 0.32
N VAL A 48 -10.16 4.45 -0.78
CA VAL A 48 -8.72 4.13 -0.74
C VAL A 48 -7.90 5.28 -0.17
N VAL A 49 -8.17 6.51 -0.62
CA VAL A 49 -7.46 7.71 -0.17
C VAL A 49 -7.71 7.95 1.32
N ASP A 50 -8.97 7.97 1.76
CA ASP A 50 -9.35 8.21 3.16
C ASP A 50 -8.67 7.22 4.11
N ALA A 51 -8.74 5.92 3.77
CA ALA A 51 -8.13 4.88 4.57
C ALA A 51 -6.59 5.01 4.63
N THR A 52 -5.97 5.51 3.57
CA THR A 52 -4.51 5.70 3.48
C THR A 52 -4.02 6.92 4.22
N LEU A 53 -4.77 8.03 4.18
CA LEU A 53 -4.48 9.20 5.01
C LEU A 53 -4.62 8.86 6.50
N PHE A 54 -5.67 8.12 6.87
CA PHE A 54 -5.83 7.60 8.23
C PHE A 54 -4.63 6.74 8.66
N ALA A 55 -4.25 5.75 7.84
CA ALA A 55 -3.15 4.86 8.17
C ALA A 55 -1.82 5.61 8.32
N GLN A 56 -1.55 6.59 7.46
CA GLN A 56 -0.31 7.37 7.55
C GLN A 56 -0.26 8.27 8.78
N ASN A 57 -1.38 8.90 9.16
CA ASN A 57 -1.46 9.65 10.42
C ASN A 57 -1.26 8.74 11.65
N LEU A 58 -1.83 7.53 11.61
CA LEU A 58 -1.63 6.54 12.66
C LEU A 58 -0.15 6.13 12.77
N VAL A 59 0.52 5.88 11.64
CA VAL A 59 1.96 5.55 11.63
C VAL A 59 2.78 6.66 12.26
N LEU A 60 2.56 7.92 11.86
CA LEU A 60 3.26 9.07 12.45
C LEU A 60 3.03 9.18 13.96
N ALA A 61 1.79 9.00 14.42
CA ALA A 61 1.46 9.01 15.85
C ALA A 61 2.21 7.89 16.60
N MET A 62 2.20 6.67 16.06
CA MET A 62 2.87 5.52 16.67
C MET A 62 4.39 5.71 16.73
N GLU A 63 5.00 6.18 15.65
CA GLU A 63 6.44 6.47 15.58
C GLU A 63 6.85 7.59 16.55
N SER A 64 6.03 8.63 16.71
CA SER A 64 6.30 9.70 17.69
C SER A 64 6.25 9.23 19.14
N MET A 65 5.57 8.11 19.41
CA MET A 65 5.54 7.45 20.72
C MET A 65 6.63 6.35 20.87
N GLY A 66 7.55 6.23 19.90
CA GLY A 66 8.64 5.25 19.94
C GLY A 66 8.27 3.83 19.50
N TYR A 67 7.10 3.64 18.86
CA TYR A 67 6.74 2.37 18.23
C TYR A 67 7.24 2.32 16.78
N GLY A 68 7.39 1.11 16.25
CA GLY A 68 7.64 0.86 14.84
C GLY A 68 6.37 0.47 14.10
N ALA A 69 6.34 0.76 12.80
CA ALA A 69 5.25 0.40 11.92
C ALA A 69 5.75 -0.26 10.61
N CYS A 70 4.95 -1.18 10.04
CA CYS A 70 5.24 -1.77 8.73
C CYS A 70 3.96 -2.06 7.95
N TYR A 71 3.84 -1.47 6.76
CA TYR A 71 2.73 -1.73 5.85
C TYR A 71 2.86 -3.09 5.17
N ILE A 72 1.77 -3.88 5.22
CA ILE A 72 1.73 -5.25 4.72
C ILE A 72 0.84 -5.31 3.48
N GLY A 73 1.42 -4.95 2.35
CA GLY A 73 0.76 -5.08 1.04
C GLY A 73 0.52 -6.53 0.62
N GLY A 74 1.20 -7.50 1.25
CA GLY A 74 1.03 -8.94 1.03
C GLY A 74 -0.38 -9.47 1.34
N LEU A 75 -1.15 -8.74 2.16
CA LEU A 75 -2.55 -9.04 2.46
C LEU A 75 -3.40 -9.21 1.19
N ARG A 76 -3.09 -8.45 0.12
CA ARG A 76 -3.78 -8.53 -1.18
C ARG A 76 -3.41 -9.75 -2.02
N ASN A 77 -2.61 -10.69 -1.50
CA ASN A 77 -2.37 -11.97 -2.16
C ASN A 77 -3.59 -12.88 -2.04
N ASN A 78 -4.34 -12.80 -0.93
CA ASN A 78 -5.52 -13.63 -0.66
C ASN A 78 -6.69 -12.79 -0.12
N PRO A 79 -7.14 -11.74 -0.84
CA PRO A 79 -8.05 -10.75 -0.27
C PRO A 79 -9.45 -11.32 0.04
N ALA A 80 -9.92 -12.30 -0.75
CA ALA A 80 -11.18 -12.99 -0.49
C ALA A 80 -11.15 -13.80 0.82
N GLU A 81 -10.03 -14.47 1.08
CA GLU A 81 -9.87 -15.26 2.31
C GLU A 81 -9.69 -14.36 3.53
N VAL A 82 -9.02 -13.22 3.39
CA VAL A 82 -8.96 -12.19 4.44
C VAL A 82 -10.35 -11.63 4.73
N ALA A 83 -11.13 -11.30 3.70
CA ALA A 83 -12.49 -10.82 3.86
C ALA A 83 -13.37 -11.85 4.56
N ARG A 84 -13.24 -13.13 4.20
CA ARG A 84 -13.96 -14.24 4.85
C ARG A 84 -13.53 -14.42 6.32
N LEU A 85 -12.24 -14.37 6.61
CA LEU A 85 -11.70 -14.55 7.96
C LEU A 85 -12.17 -13.46 8.93
N LEU A 86 -12.30 -12.22 8.45
CA LEU A 86 -12.65 -11.05 9.25
C LEU A 86 -14.12 -10.64 9.11
N ASP A 87 -14.96 -11.49 8.50
CA ASP A 87 -16.37 -11.23 8.22
C ASP A 87 -16.62 -9.86 7.55
N ILE A 88 -15.74 -9.48 6.61
CA ILE A 88 -15.77 -8.17 5.95
C ILE A 88 -16.99 -8.10 5.02
N PRO A 89 -17.95 -7.19 5.29
CA PRO A 89 -19.18 -7.10 4.50
C PRO A 89 -18.99 -6.38 3.18
N ALA A 90 -19.92 -6.58 2.24
CA ALA A 90 -19.96 -5.82 0.99
C ALA A 90 -19.99 -4.30 1.24
N GLY A 91 -19.23 -3.57 0.41
CA GLY A 91 -18.93 -2.14 0.57
C GLY A 91 -17.74 -1.84 1.47
N VAL A 92 -17.02 -2.85 1.97
CA VAL A 92 -15.77 -2.67 2.74
C VAL A 92 -14.64 -3.43 2.04
N TYR A 93 -13.53 -2.74 1.75
CA TYR A 93 -12.45 -3.20 0.89
C TYR A 93 -11.15 -3.33 1.71
N PRO A 94 -10.65 -4.54 2.00
CA PRO A 94 -9.37 -4.69 2.69
C PRO A 94 -8.21 -4.27 1.77
N LEU A 95 -7.49 -3.21 2.14
CA LEU A 95 -6.48 -2.59 1.28
C LEU A 95 -5.08 -3.12 1.58
N TYR A 96 -4.68 -3.15 2.85
CA TYR A 96 -3.39 -3.64 3.31
C TYR A 96 -3.41 -3.84 4.82
N GLY A 97 -2.46 -4.65 5.31
CA GLY A 97 -2.21 -4.76 6.74
C GLY A 97 -1.27 -3.65 7.25
N LEU A 98 -1.23 -3.45 8.55
CA LEU A 98 -0.30 -2.57 9.24
C LEU A 98 0.16 -3.26 10.53
N CYS A 99 1.43 -3.65 10.57
CA CYS A 99 2.06 -4.11 11.80
C CYS A 99 2.44 -2.90 12.64
N LEU A 100 2.15 -2.95 13.93
CA LEU A 100 2.60 -1.99 14.95
C LEU A 100 3.27 -2.76 16.08
N GLY A 101 4.34 -2.21 16.67
CA GLY A 101 5.01 -2.88 17.78
C GLY A 101 6.22 -2.13 18.31
N ARG A 102 6.89 -2.68 19.31
CA ARG A 102 8.16 -2.16 19.79
C ARG A 102 9.27 -2.62 18.84
N PRO A 103 10.06 -1.71 18.23
CA PRO A 103 11.15 -2.11 17.35
C PRO A 103 12.18 -2.97 18.10
N ALA A 104 12.56 -4.10 17.52
CA ALA A 104 13.70 -4.90 17.99
C ALA A 104 15.01 -4.54 17.25
N GLN A 105 14.91 -3.69 16.22
CA GLN A 105 15.99 -3.32 15.30
C GLN A 105 15.80 -1.87 14.86
N ASP A 106 16.90 -1.21 14.52
CA ASP A 106 16.94 0.15 13.94
C ASP A 106 17.64 0.10 12.57
N PRO A 107 16.91 -0.24 11.49
CA PRO A 107 17.50 -0.44 10.17
C PRO A 107 17.89 0.90 9.51
N LEU A 108 18.97 0.89 8.73
CA LEU A 108 19.39 2.05 7.96
C LEU A 108 18.25 2.58 7.07
N PRO A 109 17.96 3.90 7.11
CA PRO A 109 16.93 4.50 6.27
C PRO A 109 17.21 4.28 4.78
N ARG A 110 16.23 3.72 4.07
CA ARG A 110 16.28 3.58 2.62
C ARG A 110 16.25 4.97 1.96
N PRO A 111 17.18 5.31 1.06
CA PRO A 111 17.12 6.59 0.35
C PRO A 111 15.81 6.72 -0.44
N ARG A 112 15.45 7.95 -0.79
CA ARG A 112 14.31 8.26 -1.66
C ARG A 112 14.82 8.84 -2.97
N LEU A 113 13.94 8.85 -3.98
CA LEU A 113 14.16 9.60 -5.21
C LEU A 113 14.44 11.07 -4.87
N ASP A 114 15.18 11.74 -5.74
CA ASP A 114 15.41 13.18 -5.60
C ASP A 114 14.07 13.93 -5.61
N PRO A 115 13.90 15.02 -4.85
CA PRO A 115 12.70 15.85 -4.95
C PRO A 115 12.37 16.27 -6.38
N ARG A 116 13.38 16.54 -7.22
CA ARG A 116 13.19 16.87 -8.65
C ARG A 116 12.52 15.76 -9.47
N ALA A 117 12.54 14.52 -8.97
CA ALA A 117 11.94 13.34 -9.61
C ALA A 117 10.51 13.03 -9.11
N VAL A 118 9.98 13.81 -8.16
CA VAL A 118 8.66 13.57 -7.54
C VAL A 118 7.82 14.83 -7.37
N LEU A 119 8.44 16.00 -7.30
CA LEU A 119 7.81 17.31 -7.22
C LEU A 119 8.16 18.09 -8.48
N PHE A 120 7.13 18.50 -9.22
CA PHE A 120 7.28 19.16 -10.51
C PHE A 120 6.55 20.50 -10.50
N ASP A 121 7.20 21.52 -11.04
CA ASP A 121 6.59 22.82 -11.26
C ASP A 121 5.81 22.79 -12.59
N ASP A 122 4.50 23.01 -12.50
CA ASP A 122 3.51 23.12 -13.59
C ASP A 122 3.31 21.89 -14.49
N ARG A 123 4.36 21.14 -14.85
CA ARG A 123 4.31 20.09 -15.87
C ARG A 123 5.16 18.88 -15.50
N TYR A 124 4.71 17.71 -15.95
CA TYR A 124 5.47 16.48 -15.84
C TYR A 124 6.72 16.54 -16.76
N PRO A 125 7.92 16.14 -16.29
CA PRO A 125 9.14 16.14 -17.11
C PRO A 125 9.07 15.16 -18.29
N ASP A 126 9.86 15.40 -19.33
CA ASP A 126 10.01 14.41 -20.40
C ASP A 126 10.73 13.14 -19.94
N ASP A 127 10.63 12.10 -20.77
CA ASP A 127 11.15 10.77 -20.46
C ASP A 127 12.67 10.79 -20.24
N ASP A 128 13.44 11.55 -21.03
CA ASP A 128 14.90 11.66 -20.90
C ASP A 128 15.28 12.30 -19.55
N THR A 129 14.58 13.35 -19.14
CA THR A 129 14.78 14.00 -17.84
C THR A 129 14.45 13.03 -16.69
N MET A 130 13.34 12.30 -16.80
CA MET A 130 12.96 11.30 -15.80
C MET A 130 13.98 10.16 -15.70
N LEU A 131 14.48 9.67 -16.84
CA LEU A 131 15.52 8.63 -16.88
C LEU A 131 16.82 9.11 -16.23
N ALA A 132 17.25 10.34 -16.49
CA ALA A 132 18.44 10.91 -15.84
C ALA A 132 18.31 10.95 -14.30
N PHE A 133 17.12 11.32 -13.78
CA PHE A 133 16.88 11.27 -12.34
C PHE A 133 16.87 9.85 -11.76
N ILE A 134 16.42 8.87 -12.54
CA ILE A 134 16.44 7.45 -12.15
C ILE A 134 17.88 6.95 -12.08
N ASP A 135 18.73 7.28 -13.05
CA ASP A 135 20.15 6.90 -13.07
C ASP A 135 20.90 7.47 -11.85
N GLU A 136 20.64 8.74 -11.50
CA GLU A 136 21.17 9.35 -10.26
C GLU A 136 20.71 8.61 -9.00
N TYR A 137 19.48 8.10 -8.99
CA TYR A 137 18.96 7.33 -7.86
C TYR A 137 19.52 5.92 -7.79
N ASP A 138 19.74 5.26 -8.93
CA ASP A 138 20.35 3.92 -9.00
C ASP A 138 21.72 3.91 -8.33
N ALA A 139 22.60 4.86 -8.67
CA ALA A 139 23.91 4.99 -8.04
C ALA A 139 23.83 5.23 -6.51
N ARG A 140 22.82 5.98 -6.03
CA ARG A 140 22.58 6.19 -4.59
C ARG A 140 22.05 4.92 -3.91
N TYR A 141 21.20 4.17 -4.60
CA TYR A 141 20.56 2.97 -4.09
C TYR A 141 21.54 1.80 -3.99
N GLU A 142 22.43 1.63 -4.96
CA GLU A 142 23.52 0.64 -4.93
C GLU A 142 24.45 0.86 -3.73
N ARG A 143 24.92 2.10 -3.55
CA ARG A 143 25.71 2.47 -2.35
C ARG A 143 24.97 2.21 -1.05
N TYR A 144 23.64 2.34 -1.04
CA TYR A 144 22.83 2.00 0.12
C TYR A 144 22.80 0.49 0.37
N LEU A 145 22.66 -0.34 -0.67
CA LEU A 145 22.69 -1.80 -0.55
C LEU A 145 24.05 -2.27 -0.04
N GLU A 146 25.15 -1.73 -0.56
CA GLU A 146 26.52 -1.98 -0.10
C GLU A 146 26.67 -1.71 1.40
N ARG A 147 26.22 -0.53 1.87
CA ARG A 147 26.27 -0.17 3.30
C ARG A 147 25.46 -1.10 4.19
N ARG A 148 24.46 -1.79 3.65
CA ARG A 148 23.67 -2.81 4.37
C ARG A 148 24.24 -4.22 4.23
N GLY A 149 25.37 -4.40 3.54
CA GLY A 149 25.93 -5.72 3.26
C GLY A 149 25.09 -6.56 2.28
N ALA A 150 24.26 -5.92 1.46
CA ALA A 150 23.48 -6.57 0.42
C ALA A 150 24.17 -6.43 -0.95
N GLU A 151 23.86 -7.35 -1.87
CA GLU A 151 24.34 -7.27 -3.26
C GLU A 151 23.92 -5.93 -3.90
N PRO A 152 24.87 -5.10 -4.38
CA PRO A 152 24.55 -3.86 -5.06
C PRO A 152 23.83 -4.17 -6.38
N ARG A 153 22.64 -3.59 -6.56
CA ARG A 153 21.88 -3.65 -7.81
C ARG A 153 21.11 -2.33 -8.03
N PRO A 154 20.93 -1.88 -9.28
CA PRO A 154 20.13 -0.69 -9.58
C PRO A 154 18.68 -0.84 -9.09
N TRP A 155 18.08 0.25 -8.62
CA TRP A 155 16.66 0.24 -8.24
C TRP A 155 15.77 0.02 -9.46
N SER A 156 16.10 0.66 -10.58
CA SER A 156 15.39 0.51 -11.86
C SER A 156 15.30 -0.96 -12.29
N ALA A 157 16.40 -1.70 -12.23
CA ALA A 157 16.45 -3.13 -12.55
C ALA A 157 15.51 -3.96 -11.65
N ILE A 158 15.48 -3.68 -10.34
CA ILE A 158 14.58 -4.35 -9.39
C ILE A 158 13.11 -4.03 -9.71
N MET A 159 12.79 -2.78 -10.08
CA MET A 159 11.42 -2.42 -10.46
C MET A 159 11.02 -3.09 -11.78
N ALA A 160 11.89 -3.09 -12.79
CA ALA A 160 11.66 -3.74 -14.07
C ALA A 160 11.39 -5.25 -13.88
N GLU A 161 12.18 -5.92 -13.03
CA GLU A 161 11.94 -7.31 -12.64
C GLU A 161 10.57 -7.47 -11.94
N LYS A 162 10.27 -6.61 -10.96
CA LYS A 162 9.05 -6.67 -10.15
C LYS A 162 7.76 -6.49 -10.97
N PHE A 163 7.80 -5.66 -12.00
CA PHE A 163 6.64 -5.31 -12.84
C PHE A 163 6.61 -6.04 -14.19
N ARG A 164 7.56 -6.96 -14.44
CA ARG A 164 7.61 -7.76 -15.68
C ARG A 164 6.36 -8.63 -15.87
N GLU A 165 5.81 -9.15 -14.79
CA GLU A 165 4.67 -10.06 -14.81
C GLU A 165 3.47 -9.50 -14.04
N PRO A 166 2.23 -9.79 -14.47
CA PRO A 166 1.03 -9.37 -13.75
C PRO A 166 1.00 -9.92 -12.32
N ARG A 167 1.03 -9.04 -11.33
CA ARG A 167 0.86 -9.42 -9.92
C ARG A 167 -0.60 -9.25 -9.53
N ARG A 168 -1.20 -10.32 -8.98
CA ARG A 168 -2.58 -10.33 -8.45
C ARG A 168 -3.64 -10.01 -9.54
N PRO A 169 -3.69 -10.80 -10.62
CA PRO A 169 -4.59 -10.53 -11.75
C PRO A 169 -6.07 -10.49 -11.37
N ASP A 170 -6.48 -11.24 -10.34
CA ASP A 170 -7.89 -11.31 -9.89
C ASP A 170 -8.29 -10.19 -8.92
N LEU A 171 -7.42 -9.22 -8.62
CA LEU A 171 -7.69 -8.21 -7.60
C LEU A 171 -8.87 -7.29 -7.96
N ALA A 172 -8.99 -6.91 -9.24
CA ALA A 172 -10.14 -6.13 -9.72
C ALA A 172 -11.44 -6.93 -9.54
N ARG A 173 -11.44 -8.21 -9.92
CA ARG A 173 -12.60 -9.10 -9.76
C ARG A 173 -13.05 -9.20 -8.30
N PHE A 174 -12.09 -9.31 -7.36
CA PHE A 174 -12.39 -9.32 -5.94
C PHE A 174 -13.08 -8.04 -5.47
N TYR A 175 -12.53 -6.86 -5.76
CA TYR A 175 -13.14 -5.60 -5.32
C TYR A 175 -14.49 -5.34 -5.99
N SER A 176 -14.66 -5.78 -7.25
CA SER A 176 -15.97 -5.75 -7.90
C SER A 176 -17.01 -6.64 -7.21
N ALA A 177 -16.63 -7.87 -6.84
CA ALA A 177 -17.49 -8.73 -6.03
C ALA A 177 -17.79 -8.13 -4.64
N GLN A 178 -16.88 -7.33 -4.09
CA GLN A 178 -17.07 -6.61 -2.83
C GLN A 178 -17.96 -5.35 -2.97
N GLY A 179 -18.38 -5.02 -4.20
CA GLY A 179 -19.35 -3.96 -4.49
C GLY A 179 -18.75 -2.64 -4.98
N ALA A 180 -17.50 -2.61 -5.43
CA ALA A 180 -16.95 -1.51 -6.22
C ALA A 180 -17.29 -1.68 -7.70
N ASP A 181 -17.64 -0.61 -8.40
CA ASP A 181 -17.72 -0.62 -9.86
C ASP A 181 -16.41 -0.02 -10.41
N LEU A 182 -15.60 -0.88 -11.02
CA LEU A 182 -14.26 -0.57 -11.54
C LEU A 182 -14.23 -0.48 -13.07
N THR A 183 -15.42 -0.47 -13.70
CA THR A 183 -15.56 -0.38 -15.16
C THR A 183 -15.52 1.06 -15.68
#